data_AF-A0AAD4P258-F1
#
_entry.id   AF-A0AAD4P258-F1
#
_cell.length_a   1.000
_cell.length_b   1.000
_cell.length_c   1.000
_cell.angle_alpha   90.00
_cell.angle_beta   90.00
_cell.angle_gamma   90.00
#
_symmetry.space_group_name_H-M   'P 1'
#
loop_
_entity.id
_entity.type
_entity.pdbx_description
1 polymer ?
#
loop_
_entity_poly.entity_id
_entity_poly.type
_entity_poly.pdbx_seq_one_letter_code
_entity_poly.pdbx_strand_id
1 'polypeptide(L)'
;MELRSYFQKLFTSGENIDMLEALDAVEPVVTVDMNSQLRKPFTKEEIAQALSQMHPLKAPGPDGMSALFYKKAWSIVQNDLC
;
A
#
# COMPACT_ATOMS: atom_id res chain seq x y z
N MET A 1 -21.35 12.99 -10.42
CA MET A 1 -20.19 13.91 -10.48
C MET A 1 -19.95 14.58 -9.13
N GLU A 2 -20.99 15.08 -8.45
CA GLU A 2 -20.91 15.75 -7.14
C GLU A 2 -20.19 14.97 -6.02
N LEU A 3 -20.42 13.66 -5.87
CA LEU A 3 -19.82 12.86 -4.78
C LEU A 3 -18.29 12.78 -4.89
N ARG A 4 -17.78 12.64 -6.12
CA ARG A 4 -16.34 12.60 -6.39
C ARG A 4 -15.71 13.94 -6.04
N SER A 5 -16.29 15.04 -6.51
CA SER A 5 -15.81 16.39 -6.23
C SER A 5 -15.86 16.71 -4.72
N TYR A 6 -16.90 16.25 -4.02
CA TYR A 6 -17.03 16.39 -2.58
C TYR A 6 -15.90 15.69 -1.82
N PHE A 7 -15.68 14.39 -2.06
CA PHE A 7 -14.61 13.66 -1.38
C PHE A 7 -13.22 14.11 -1.81
N GLN A 8 -13.05 14.49 -3.08
CA GLN A 8 -11.79 15.04 -3.55
C GLN A 8 -11.46 16.34 -2.80
N LYS A 9 -12.42 17.25 -2.62
CA LYS A 9 -12.22 18.45 -1.78
C LYS A 9 -11.98 18.12 -0.31
N LEU A 10 -12.71 17.15 0.24
CA LEU A 10 -12.57 16.74 1.64
C LEU A 10 -11.19 16.14 1.95
N PHE A 11 -10.62 15.37 1.02
CA PHE A 11 -9.33 14.69 1.17
C PHE A 11 -8.16 15.41 0.50
N THR A 12 -8.37 16.61 -0.02
CA THR A 12 -7.28 17.49 -0.45
C THR A 12 -6.96 18.42 0.72
N SER A 13 -5.70 18.47 1.15
CA SER A 13 -5.27 19.35 2.24
C SER A 13 -5.61 20.80 1.93
N GLY A 14 -6.28 21.49 2.86
CA GLY A 14 -6.46 22.93 2.83
C GLY A 14 -5.26 23.66 3.43
N GLU A 15 -4.91 24.79 2.82
CA GLU A 15 -3.76 25.66 3.12
C GLU A 15 -2.37 25.02 2.96
N ASN A 16 -1.42 25.84 2.49
CA ASN A 16 -0.01 25.49 2.30
C ASN A 16 0.66 25.32 3.67
N ILE A 17 0.40 24.19 4.34
CA ILE A 17 1.28 23.75 5.42
C ILE A 17 2.60 23.42 4.76
N ASP A 18 3.65 24.17 5.09
CA ASP A 18 5.00 23.78 4.73
C ASP A 18 5.34 22.51 5.51
N MET A 19 5.10 21.36 4.88
CA MET A 19 5.33 20.06 5.48
C MET A 19 6.80 19.88 5.87
N LEU A 20 7.74 20.62 5.27
CA LEU A 20 9.15 20.55 5.66
C LEU A 20 9.37 21.18 7.03
N GLU A 21 8.78 22.35 7.30
CA GLU A 21 8.85 23.01 8.61
C GLU A 21 8.20 22.15 9.71
N ALA A 22 7.05 21.52 9.40
CA ALA A 22 6.39 20.62 10.33
C ALA A 22 7.21 19.36 10.64
N LEU A 23 8.00 18.86 9.68
CA LEU A 23 8.86 17.69 9.85
C LEU A 23 10.12 17.99 10.66
N ASP A 24 10.64 19.23 10.64
CA ASP A 24 11.79 19.63 11.45
C ASP A 24 11.53 19.53 12.96
N ALA A 25 10.26 19.65 13.36
CA ALA A 25 9.84 19.48 14.75
C ALA A 25 9.68 18.00 15.18
N VAL A 26 9.78 17.05 14.25
CA VAL A 26 9.56 15.62 14.49
C VAL A 26 10.89 14.87 14.52
N GLU A 27 11.16 14.19 15.63
CA GLU A 27 12.35 13.36 15.74
C GLU A 27 12.22 12.10 14.85
N PRO A 28 13.21 11.80 13.97
CA PRO A 28 13.17 10.62 13.13
C PRO A 28 13.31 9.33 13.94
N VAL A 29 12.28 8.47 13.92
CA VAL A 29 12.29 7.16 14.58
C VAL A 29 12.71 6.01 13.66
N VAL A 30 12.63 6.22 12.34
CA VAL A 30 13.04 5.22 11.34
C VAL A 30 14.53 5.41 11.05
N THR A 31 15.34 4.44 11.48
CA THR A 31 16.78 4.47 11.21
C THR A 31 17.10 4.26 9.74
N VAL A 32 18.32 4.61 9.34
CA VAL A 32 18.82 4.37 7.97
C VAL A 32 18.74 2.88 7.59
N ASP A 33 19.04 1.99 8.53
CA ASP A 33 18.95 0.54 8.31
C ASP A 33 17.50 0.09 8.12
N MET A 34 16.58 0.51 8.99
CA MET A 34 15.15 0.22 8.84
C MET A 34 14.63 0.71 7.49
N ASN A 35 14.99 1.94 7.10
CA ASN A 35 14.61 2.48 5.80
C ASN A 35 15.22 1.69 4.64
N SER A 36 16.47 1.24 4.78
CA SER A 36 17.10 0.36 3.79
C SER A 36 16.34 -0.96 3.64
N GLN A 37 15.90 -1.56 4.74
CA GLN A 37 15.08 -2.78 4.72
C GLN A 37 13.71 -2.55 4.06
N LEU A 38 13.01 -1.47 4.43
CA LEU A 38 11.70 -1.10 3.89
C LEU A 38 11.71 -0.75 2.40
N ARG A 39 12.88 -0.39 1.86
CA ARG A 39 13.06 -0.05 0.44
C ARG A 39 13.49 -1.23 -0.44
N LYS A 40 13.70 -2.42 0.15
CA LYS A 40 14.06 -3.61 -0.63
C LYS A 40 12.88 -4.03 -1.51
N PRO A 41 13.15 -4.65 -2.67
CA PRO A 41 12.11 -5.33 -3.44
C PRO A 41 11.42 -6.40 -2.59
N PHE A 42 10.11 -6.55 -2.77
CA PHE A 42 9.36 -7.65 -2.15
C PHE A 42 9.83 -8.99 -2.72
N THR A 43 9.87 -9.98 -1.84
CA THR A 43 10.16 -11.37 -2.21
C THR A 43 8.87 -12.15 -2.48
N LYS A 44 8.96 -13.24 -3.24
CA LYS A 44 7.82 -14.11 -3.50
C LYS A 44 7.29 -14.73 -2.21
N GLU A 45 8.18 -15.01 -1.27
CA GLU A 45 7.87 -15.56 0.05
C GLU A 45 7.04 -14.56 0.88
N GLU A 46 7.44 -13.29 0.91
CA GLU A 46 6.68 -12.23 1.59
C GLU A 46 5.28 -12.06 0.99
N ILE A 47 5.19 -12.09 -0.34
CA ILE A 47 3.91 -11.96 -1.05
C ILE A 47 3.02 -13.18 -0.75
N ALA A 48 3.56 -14.40 -0.80
CA ALA A 48 2.83 -15.62 -0.48
C ALA A 48 2.33 -15.61 0.97
N GLN A 49 3.17 -15.16 1.91
CA GLN A 49 2.80 -15.02 3.31
C GLN A 49 1.70 -13.97 3.50
N ALA A 50 1.79 -12.81 2.85
CA ALA A 50 0.74 -11.80 2.89
C ALA A 50 -0.58 -12.34 2.31
N LEU A 51 -0.51 -13.05 1.18
CA LEU A 51 -1.66 -13.72 0.57
C LEU A 51 -2.30 -14.75 1.50
N SER A 52 -1.52 -15.52 2.26
CA SER A 52 -2.07 -16.50 3.19
C SER A 52 -2.86 -15.82 4.33
N GLN A 53 -2.37 -14.69 4.84
CA GLN A 53 -2.99 -13.94 5.94
C GLN A 53 -4.27 -13.16 5.55
N MET A 54 -4.46 -12.84 4.27
CA MET A 54 -5.65 -12.08 3.83
C MET A 54 -6.93 -12.90 3.89
N HIS A 55 -8.04 -12.30 4.33
CA HIS A 55 -9.35 -12.93 4.23
C HIS A 55 -9.78 -13.08 2.76
N PRO A 56 -10.26 -14.26 2.29
CA PRO A 56 -10.51 -14.49 0.86
C PRO A 56 -11.52 -13.54 0.22
N LEU A 57 -12.55 -13.14 0.98
CA LEU A 57 -13.63 -12.26 0.51
C LEU A 57 -13.42 -10.79 0.89
N LYS A 58 -12.16 -10.35 1.08
CA LYS A 58 -11.87 -8.92 1.19
C LYS A 58 -12.35 -8.17 -0.06
N ALA A 59 -12.68 -6.90 0.11
CA ALA A 59 -13.07 -6.02 -0.99
C ALA A 59 -12.01 -6.08 -2.11
N PRO A 60 -12.43 -6.16 -3.38
CA PRO A 60 -11.51 -6.24 -4.50
C PRO A 60 -10.67 -4.96 -4.62
N GLY A 61 -9.49 -5.12 -5.21
CA GLY A 61 -8.67 -3.98 -5.59
C GLY A 61 -9.29 -3.19 -6.76
N PRO A 62 -8.61 -2.13 -7.22
CA PRO A 62 -9.00 -1.42 -8.45
C PRO A 62 -9.06 -2.32 -9.70
N ASP A 63 -8.42 -3.50 -9.64
CA ASP A 63 -8.44 -4.58 -10.64
C ASP A 63 -9.74 -5.39 -10.65
N GLY A 64 -10.62 -5.21 -9.65
CA GLY A 64 -11.85 -5.98 -9.50
C GLY A 64 -11.66 -7.40 -8.95
N MET A 65 -10.43 -7.80 -8.60
CA MET A 65 -10.11 -9.15 -8.14
C MET A 65 -10.01 -9.21 -6.61
N SER A 66 -10.63 -10.23 -6.00
CA SER A 66 -10.52 -10.46 -4.55
C SER A 66 -9.24 -11.22 -4.20
N ALA A 67 -8.87 -11.22 -2.91
CA ALA A 67 -7.75 -12.00 -2.42
C ALA A 67 -7.90 -13.52 -2.73
N LEU A 68 -9.13 -14.03 -2.81
CA LEU A 68 -9.40 -15.43 -3.20
C LEU A 68 -8.86 -15.77 -4.59
N PHE A 69 -8.97 -14.84 -5.56
CA PHE A 69 -8.44 -15.04 -6.90
C PHE A 69 -6.93 -15.24 -6.84
N TYR A 70 -6.21 -14.32 -6.19
CA TYR A 70 -4.76 -14.38 -6.08
C TYR A 70 -4.25 -15.59 -5.30
N LYS A 71 -4.94 -16.00 -4.23
CA LYS A 71 -4.62 -17.25 -3.52
C LYS A 71 -4.73 -18.48 -4.42
N LYS A 72 -5.79 -18.56 -5.23
CA LYS A 72 -6.03 -19.70 -6.15
C LYS A 72 -5.10 -19.69 -7.36
N ALA A 73 -4.81 -18.51 -7.90
CA ALA A 73 -3.99 -18.34 -9.09
C ALA A 73 -2.49 -18.16 -8.77
N TRP A 74 -2.09 -18.24 -7.49
CA TRP A 74 -0.72 -17.95 -7.04
C TRP A 74 0.33 -18.71 -7.86
N SER A 75 0.09 -19.99 -8.16
CA SER A 75 1.02 -20.81 -8.93
C SER A 75 1.32 -20.28 -10.33
N ILE A 76 0.42 -19.47 -10.89
CA ILE A 76 0.52 -18.86 -12.22
C ILE A 76 1.14 -17.47 -12.07
N VAL A 77 0.51 -16.59 -11.28
CA VAL A 77 0.87 -15.15 -11.21
C VAL A 77 2.19 -14.89 -10.50
N GLN A 78 2.68 -15.82 -9.66
CA GLN A 78 3.96 -15.66 -8.96
C GLN A 78 5.16 -15.52 -9.90
N ASN A 79 5.04 -15.93 -11.16
CA ASN A 79 6.12 -15.84 -12.15
C ASN A 79 6.14 -14.47 -12.84
N ASP A 80 5.03 -13.74 -12.81
CA ASP A 80 4.92 -12.38 -13.35
C ASP A 80 5.39 -11.32 -12.35
N LEU A 81 5.68 -11.73 -11.11
CA LEU A 81 6.21 -10.89 -10.04
C LEU A 81 7.73 -11.07 -9.99
N CYS A 82 8.43 -9.94 -10.15
CA CYS A 82 9.90 -9.84 -10.15
C CYS A 82 10.51 -10.22 -8.80
#